data_AF-A0A6C0IWE0-F1
#
_entry.id   AF-A0A6C0IWE0-F1
#
_cell.length_a   1.000
_cell.length_b   1.000
_cell.length_c   1.000
_cell.angle_alpha   90.00
_cell.angle_beta   90.00
_cell.angle_gamma   90.00
#
_symmetry.space_group_name_H-M   'P 1'
#
loop_
_entity.id
_entity.type
_entity.pdbx_description
1 polymer ?
#
loop_
_entity_poly.entity_id
_entity_poly.type
_entity_poly.pdbx_seq_one_letter_code
_entity_poly.pdbx_strand_id
1 'polypeptide(L)'
;MSDNETKYHQLKSKYDALVVRLHTLENASPVKGAGCSKSGSLYAHIVFNIVSKTISVADDRYLNTQEVSELAGSTSGHDLVCDWNKKRDIPIEIKKSKTPDWMQCVIHYDQKRMRWIGSKRCKIPIRAREYYERLLGDITLFDGDIPPFVTSKLSYEEWIKIKASTSIFDDCYVDIPSNVIRKLYKFKGCKYIQISDKGLYHLSKDVCDFGVPKFVCEQRLRIRIKVHSKKTCSLSVTISAQPKNITDLPLSPYSLDDPNRLPKCLRYIG
;
A
#
# COMPACT_ATOMS: atom_id res chain seq x y z
N MET A 1 23.74 -38.56 0.96
CA MET A 1 22.83 -37.42 0.66
C MET A 1 23.53 -36.54 -0.34
N SER A 2 22.87 -36.18 -1.43
CA SER A 2 23.48 -35.40 -2.51
C SER A 2 23.75 -33.96 -2.05
N ASP A 3 24.74 -33.28 -2.63
CA ASP A 3 25.05 -31.87 -2.31
C ASP A 3 23.82 -30.94 -2.42
N ASN A 4 22.86 -31.29 -3.28
CA ASN A 4 21.61 -30.56 -3.43
C ASN A 4 20.66 -30.69 -2.24
N GLU A 5 20.64 -31.84 -1.58
CA GLU A 5 19.82 -32.12 -0.38
C GLU A 5 20.31 -31.28 0.81
N THR A 6 21.63 -31.24 1.00
CA THR A 6 22.28 -30.44 2.03
C THR A 6 22.03 -28.95 1.83
N LYS A 7 22.11 -28.48 0.57
CA LYS A 7 21.85 -27.08 0.21
C LYS A 7 20.39 -26.68 0.44
N TYR A 8 19.44 -27.57 0.11
CA TYR A 8 18.02 -27.38 0.39
C TYR A 8 17.73 -27.25 1.89
N HIS A 9 18.26 -28.15 2.71
CA HIS A 9 18.07 -28.10 4.16
C HIS A 9 18.67 -26.83 4.80
N GLN A 10 19.83 -26.37 4.32
CA GLN A 10 20.42 -25.11 4.78
C GLN A 10 19.59 -23.88 4.39
N LEU A 11 19.03 -23.86 3.17
CA LEU A 11 18.13 -22.80 2.71
C LEU A 11 16.81 -22.79 3.50
N LYS A 12 16.22 -23.96 3.73
CA LYS A 12 14.98 -24.12 4.52
C LYS A 12 15.19 -23.70 5.97
N SER A 13 16.28 -24.11 6.61
CA SER A 13 16.62 -23.68 7.97
C SER A 13 16.82 -22.16 8.09
N LYS A 14 17.50 -21.53 7.13
CA LYS A 14 17.65 -20.07 7.10
C LYS A 14 16.32 -19.36 6.89
N TYR A 15 15.44 -19.93 6.06
CA TYR A 15 14.10 -19.42 5.83
C TYR A 15 13.23 -19.52 7.09
N ASP A 16 13.19 -20.67 7.74
CA ASP A 16 12.41 -20.90 8.96
C ASP A 16 12.89 -19.98 10.10
N ALA A 17 14.20 -19.83 10.25
CA ALA A 17 14.80 -18.89 11.22
C ALA A 17 14.46 -17.43 10.89
N LEU A 18 14.39 -17.06 9.61
CA LEU A 18 13.94 -15.75 9.17
C LEU A 18 12.46 -15.56 9.55
N VAL A 19 11.57 -16.50 9.22
CA VAL A 19 10.13 -16.45 9.54
C VAL A 19 9.90 -16.29 11.04
N VAL A 20 10.61 -17.07 11.88
CA VAL A 20 10.52 -16.95 13.35
C VAL A 20 10.96 -15.56 13.80
N ARG A 21 12.12 -15.07 13.34
CA ARG A 21 12.63 -13.73 13.69
C ARG A 21 11.68 -12.61 13.26
N LEU A 22 11.00 -12.80 12.13
CA LEU A 22 10.01 -11.86 11.60
C LEU A 22 8.75 -11.81 12.46
N HIS A 23 8.25 -12.96 12.92
CA HIS A 23 7.16 -13.02 13.90
C HIS A 23 7.52 -12.32 15.22
N THR A 24 8.75 -12.48 15.70
CA THR A 24 9.21 -11.84 16.95
C THR A 24 9.29 -10.32 16.82
N LEU A 25 9.64 -9.79 15.65
CA LEU A 25 9.69 -8.33 15.39
C LEU A 25 8.30 -7.69 15.30
N GLU A 26 7.26 -8.45 14.95
CA GLU A 26 5.88 -7.94 14.93
C GLU A 26 5.29 -7.73 16.34
N ASN A 27 5.85 -8.41 17.35
CA ASN A 27 5.40 -8.31 18.75
C ASN A 27 6.07 -7.15 19.53
N ALA A 28 7.12 -6.53 18.99
CA ALA A 28 7.74 -5.36 19.61
C ALA A 28 6.93 -4.11 19.24
N SER A 29 6.22 -3.51 20.21
CA SER A 29 5.32 -2.37 19.98
C SER A 29 6.07 -1.15 19.44
N PRO A 30 5.98 -0.82 18.14
CA PRO A 30 6.68 0.33 17.60
C PRO A 30 5.90 1.60 17.95
N VAL A 31 6.60 2.73 18.03
CA VAL A 31 5.98 4.06 17.95
C VAL A 31 5.07 4.09 16.71
N LYS A 32 3.79 4.44 16.86
CA LYS A 32 2.77 4.41 15.79
C LYS A 32 3.33 5.03 14.49
N GLY A 33 3.41 4.24 13.43
CA GLY A 33 3.84 4.67 12.09
C GLY A 33 5.32 4.47 11.76
N ALA A 34 6.19 4.16 12.72
CA ALA A 34 7.57 3.79 12.45
C ALA A 34 7.65 2.37 11.88
N GLY A 35 8.41 2.17 10.80
CA GLY A 35 8.66 0.84 10.21
C GLY A 35 7.57 0.30 9.27
N CYS A 36 6.50 1.06 8.99
CA CYS A 36 5.39 0.59 8.13
C CYS A 36 5.84 0.12 6.74
N SER A 37 6.86 0.75 6.14
CA SER A 37 7.41 0.32 4.85
C SER A 37 8.13 -1.03 4.95
N LYS A 38 8.90 -1.25 6.03
CA LYS A 38 9.58 -2.52 6.29
C LYS A 38 8.58 -3.64 6.55
N SER A 39 7.57 -3.40 7.40
CA SER A 39 6.51 -4.38 7.67
C SER A 39 5.65 -4.66 6.44
N GLY A 40 5.37 -3.65 5.62
CA GLY A 40 4.63 -3.81 4.37
C GLY A 40 5.41 -4.64 3.35
N SER A 41 6.71 -4.33 3.17
CA SER A 41 7.60 -5.10 2.31
C SER A 41 7.70 -6.56 2.75
N LEU A 42 7.85 -6.79 4.06
CA LEU A 42 7.86 -8.12 4.62
C LEU A 42 6.57 -8.89 4.32
N TYR A 43 5.42 -8.26 4.53
CA TYR A 43 4.13 -8.90 4.26
C TYR A 43 3.98 -9.26 2.77
N ALA A 44 4.45 -8.40 1.85
CA ALA A 44 4.50 -8.73 0.43
C ALA A 44 5.38 -9.96 0.13
N HIS A 45 6.51 -10.14 0.82
CA HIS A 45 7.34 -11.33 0.67
C HIS A 45 6.65 -12.60 1.19
N ILE A 46 5.91 -12.51 2.29
CA ILE A 46 5.12 -13.65 2.80
C ILE A 46 4.11 -14.11 1.75
N VAL A 47 3.34 -13.18 1.20
CA VAL A 47 2.37 -13.47 0.13
C VAL A 47 3.09 -14.06 -1.10
N PHE A 48 4.20 -13.44 -1.53
CA PHE A 48 5.00 -13.92 -2.66
C PHE A 48 5.47 -15.38 -2.48
N ASN A 49 5.96 -15.74 -1.29
CA ASN A 49 6.44 -17.11 -1.02
C ASN A 49 5.33 -18.16 -1.10
N ILE A 50 4.09 -17.77 -0.83
CA ILE A 50 2.94 -18.66 -0.97
C ILE A 50 2.53 -18.76 -2.44
N VAL A 51 2.35 -17.62 -3.12
CA VAL A 51 1.86 -17.61 -4.50
C VAL A 51 2.87 -18.19 -5.51
N SER A 52 4.17 -18.11 -5.23
CA SER A 52 5.23 -18.73 -6.05
C SER A 52 5.22 -20.26 -5.97
N LYS A 53 4.60 -20.83 -4.94
CA LYS A 53 4.37 -22.28 -4.77
C LYS A 53 2.90 -22.65 -4.91
N THR A 54 2.14 -21.82 -5.59
CA THR A 54 0.72 -22.04 -5.86
C THR A 54 0.54 -22.25 -7.35
N ILE A 55 -0.23 -23.27 -7.72
CA ILE A 55 -0.58 -23.57 -9.10
C ILE A 55 -2.09 -23.46 -9.32
N SER A 56 -2.49 -23.21 -10.56
CA SER A 56 -3.87 -23.34 -11.01
C SER A 56 -4.26 -24.82 -11.06
N VAL A 57 -5.44 -25.17 -10.53
CA VAL A 57 -5.97 -26.55 -10.55
C VAL A 57 -6.38 -26.98 -11.96
N ALA A 58 -6.69 -26.03 -12.84
CA ALA A 58 -7.20 -26.33 -14.18
C ALA A 58 -6.12 -26.82 -15.15
N ASP A 59 -4.88 -26.34 -15.00
CA ASP A 59 -3.80 -26.53 -15.96
C ASP A 59 -2.40 -26.68 -15.31
N ASP A 60 -2.34 -26.82 -13.98
CA ASP A 60 -1.12 -27.00 -13.17
C ASP A 60 -0.03 -25.92 -13.38
N ARG A 61 -0.36 -24.78 -13.99
CA ARG A 61 0.59 -23.67 -14.17
C ARG A 61 0.80 -22.92 -12.85
N TYR A 62 2.03 -22.47 -12.60
CA TYR A 62 2.33 -21.59 -11.48
C TYR A 62 1.57 -20.27 -11.57
N LEU A 63 0.99 -19.84 -10.45
CA LEU A 63 0.28 -18.56 -10.32
C LEU A 63 1.24 -17.37 -10.36
N ASN A 64 2.49 -17.55 -9.96
CA ASN A 64 3.47 -16.48 -9.97
C ASN A 64 4.83 -16.98 -10.44
N THR A 65 5.39 -16.33 -11.46
CA THR A 65 6.74 -16.60 -11.98
C THR A 65 7.64 -15.36 -11.86
N GLN A 66 7.36 -14.44 -10.93
CA GLN A 66 8.27 -13.35 -10.63
C GLN A 66 9.43 -13.87 -9.80
N GLU A 67 10.60 -13.29 -9.99
CA GLU A 67 11.72 -13.42 -9.09
C GLU A 67 11.56 -12.45 -7.92
N VAL A 68 12.16 -12.76 -6.76
CA VAL A 68 12.14 -11.88 -5.57
C VAL A 68 12.67 -10.48 -5.89
N SER A 69 13.68 -10.38 -6.77
CA SER A 69 14.26 -9.11 -7.20
C SER A 69 13.32 -8.22 -8.01
N GLU A 70 12.19 -8.76 -8.50
CA GLU A 70 11.20 -8.05 -9.30
C GLU A 70 10.05 -7.47 -8.45
N LEU A 71 10.04 -7.75 -7.14
CA LEU A 71 9.06 -7.16 -6.22
C LEU A 71 9.30 -5.65 -6.11
N ALA A 72 8.23 -4.85 -6.26
CA ALA A 72 8.36 -3.41 -6.38
C ALA A 72 8.91 -2.71 -5.12
N GLY A 73 8.74 -3.31 -3.93
CA GLY A 73 9.17 -2.71 -2.67
C GLY A 73 8.61 -1.29 -2.47
N SER A 74 9.48 -0.27 -2.52
CA SER A 74 9.11 1.15 -2.39
C SER A 74 9.10 1.94 -3.72
N THR A 75 9.09 1.24 -4.86
CA THR A 75 9.02 1.84 -6.20
C THR A 75 7.57 2.13 -6.63
N SER A 76 7.37 2.62 -7.85
CA SER A 76 6.04 2.83 -8.45
C SER A 76 5.41 1.53 -8.99
N GLY A 77 6.14 0.42 -8.98
CA GLY A 77 5.68 -0.87 -9.50
C GLY A 77 4.53 -1.49 -8.69
N HIS A 78 4.03 -2.60 -9.19
CA HIS A 78 3.05 -3.42 -8.48
C HIS A 78 3.75 -4.30 -7.43
N ASP A 79 3.11 -4.45 -6.27
CA ASP A 79 3.70 -5.25 -5.18
C ASP A 79 3.89 -6.71 -5.62
N LEU A 80 2.93 -7.25 -6.38
CA LEU A 80 2.95 -8.59 -6.95
C LEU A 80 2.26 -8.57 -8.33
N VAL A 81 2.71 -9.40 -9.26
CA VAL A 81 2.12 -9.61 -10.60
C VAL A 81 2.11 -11.11 -10.90
N CYS A 82 0.91 -11.68 -10.85
CA CYS A 82 0.64 -13.09 -11.09
C CYS A 82 0.33 -13.38 -12.56
N ASP A 83 0.40 -14.66 -12.90
CA ASP A 83 0.10 -15.24 -14.20
C ASP A 83 -1.29 -15.88 -14.14
N TRP A 84 -2.20 -15.40 -14.98
CA TRP A 84 -3.47 -16.07 -15.20
C TRP A 84 -3.65 -16.38 -16.67
N ASN A 85 -4.22 -15.49 -17.47
CA ASN A 85 -4.41 -15.80 -18.88
C ASN A 85 -3.11 -15.64 -19.69
N LYS A 86 -2.21 -14.78 -19.22
CA LYS A 86 -0.91 -14.51 -19.83
C LYS A 86 0.14 -14.37 -18.74
N LYS A 87 1.41 -14.45 -19.12
CA LYS A 87 2.51 -14.12 -18.22
C LYS A 87 2.37 -12.68 -17.74
N ARG A 88 2.38 -12.49 -16.42
CA ARG A 88 2.37 -11.22 -15.69
C ARG A 88 1.19 -10.31 -16.02
N ASP A 89 -0.02 -10.85 -16.06
CA ASP A 89 -1.24 -10.10 -16.41
C ASP A 89 -2.16 -9.76 -15.23
N ILE A 90 -1.88 -10.30 -14.04
CA ILE A 90 -2.65 -10.03 -12.81
C ILE A 90 -1.82 -9.26 -11.78
N PRO A 91 -1.72 -7.92 -11.87
CA PRO A 91 -1.15 -7.12 -10.81
C PRO A 91 -2.04 -7.10 -9.55
N ILE A 92 -1.43 -7.35 -8.40
CA ILE A 92 -2.05 -7.39 -7.08
C ILE A 92 -1.33 -6.40 -6.17
N GLU A 93 -2.08 -5.53 -5.50
CA GLU A 93 -1.54 -4.68 -4.44
C GLU A 93 -1.58 -5.42 -3.10
N ILE A 94 -0.52 -5.32 -2.29
CA ILE A 94 -0.43 -5.95 -0.97
C ILE A 94 -0.45 -4.87 0.12
N LYS A 95 -1.32 -5.03 1.13
CA LYS A 95 -1.45 -4.07 2.24
C LYS A 95 -1.59 -4.75 3.59
N LYS A 96 -0.91 -4.22 4.61
CA LYS A 96 -1.27 -4.54 5.99
C LYS A 96 -2.50 -3.73 6.41
N SER A 97 -3.45 -4.36 7.08
CA SER A 97 -4.75 -3.78 7.48
C SER A 97 -4.63 -2.44 8.23
N LYS A 98 -3.63 -2.31 9.11
CA LYS A 98 -3.44 -1.16 10.00
C LYS A 98 -2.52 -0.07 9.43
N THR A 99 -2.22 -0.10 8.13
CA THR A 99 -1.38 0.94 7.51
C THR A 99 -2.19 2.21 7.19
N PRO A 100 -1.71 3.41 7.56
CA PRO A 100 -2.52 4.62 7.52
C PRO A 100 -2.56 5.32 6.16
N ASP A 101 -1.64 5.02 5.24
CA ASP A 101 -1.49 5.78 4.00
C ASP A 101 -1.56 4.83 2.78
N TRP A 102 -2.68 4.84 2.05
CA TRP A 102 -2.85 4.04 0.84
C TRP A 102 -2.81 4.98 -0.38
N MET A 103 -1.94 4.66 -1.35
CA MET A 103 -1.71 5.45 -2.56
C MET A 103 -1.38 6.94 -2.29
N GLN A 104 -0.30 7.22 -1.58
CA GLN A 104 0.08 8.60 -1.24
C GLN A 104 0.51 9.43 -2.47
N CYS A 105 0.11 10.70 -2.51
CA CYS A 105 0.59 11.72 -3.44
C CYS A 105 1.15 12.92 -2.66
N VAL A 106 2.20 13.56 -3.17
CA VAL A 106 2.64 14.88 -2.69
C VAL A 106 1.79 15.93 -3.40
N ILE A 107 1.27 16.90 -2.66
CA ILE A 107 0.53 18.05 -3.20
C ILE A 107 1.30 19.35 -2.94
N HIS A 108 1.06 20.35 -3.77
CA HIS A 108 1.60 21.70 -3.62
C HIS A 108 0.51 22.72 -3.88
N TYR A 109 0.62 23.87 -3.23
CA TYR A 109 -0.31 24.96 -3.45
C TYR A 109 0.06 25.71 -4.73
N ASP A 110 -0.86 25.78 -5.68
CA ASP A 110 -0.73 26.57 -6.90
C ASP A 110 -1.25 27.97 -6.62
N GLN A 111 -0.34 28.93 -6.45
CA GLN A 111 -0.68 30.33 -6.17
C GLN A 111 -1.48 31.00 -7.31
N LYS A 112 -1.31 30.57 -8.57
CA LYS A 112 -2.04 31.18 -9.70
C LYS A 112 -3.49 30.73 -9.73
N ARG A 113 -3.74 29.48 -9.34
CA ARG A 113 -5.07 28.87 -9.33
C ARG A 113 -5.72 28.87 -7.95
N MET A 114 -5.00 29.34 -6.93
CA MET A 114 -5.42 29.37 -5.53
C MET A 114 -5.95 28.02 -5.04
N ARG A 115 -5.25 26.92 -5.38
CA ARG A 115 -5.70 25.57 -5.03
C ARG A 115 -4.55 24.58 -4.87
N TRP A 116 -4.81 23.49 -4.16
CA TRP A 116 -3.86 22.39 -4.02
C TRP A 116 -3.89 21.47 -5.25
N ILE A 117 -2.71 21.18 -5.81
CA ILE A 117 -2.56 20.30 -6.97
C ILE A 117 -1.51 19.20 -6.73
N GLY A 118 -1.66 18.09 -7.43
CA GLY A 118 -0.75 16.97 -7.32
C GLY A 118 0.63 17.29 -7.90
N SER A 119 1.68 16.88 -7.22
CA SER A 119 3.06 17.04 -7.70
C SER A 119 3.28 16.25 -8.99
N LYS A 120 3.95 16.87 -9.96
CA LYS A 120 4.36 16.17 -11.18
C LYS A 120 5.42 15.08 -10.94
N ARG A 121 6.09 15.13 -9.79
CA ARG A 121 7.15 14.20 -9.38
C ARG A 121 6.65 13.01 -8.57
N CYS A 122 5.33 12.86 -8.38
CA CYS A 122 4.78 11.74 -7.62
C CYS A 122 4.95 10.40 -8.37
N LYS A 123 5.14 9.31 -7.62
CA LYS A 123 5.26 7.94 -8.16
C LYS A 123 3.93 7.30 -8.59
N ILE A 124 2.80 8.01 -8.40
CA ILE A 124 1.47 7.49 -8.75
C ILE A 124 1.12 7.82 -10.21
N PRO A 125 0.24 7.03 -10.85
CA PRO A 125 -0.21 7.31 -12.21
C PRO A 125 -0.87 8.69 -12.36
N ILE A 126 -0.74 9.30 -13.55
CA ILE A 126 -1.32 10.61 -13.87
C ILE A 126 -2.82 10.64 -13.57
N ARG A 127 -3.57 9.61 -13.98
CA ARG A 127 -5.01 9.51 -13.70
C ARG A 127 -5.36 9.50 -12.21
N ALA A 128 -4.51 8.89 -11.37
CA ALA A 128 -4.70 8.88 -9.93
C ALA A 128 -4.43 10.27 -9.32
N ARG A 129 -3.41 10.97 -9.82
CA ARG A 129 -3.12 12.35 -9.45
C ARG A 129 -4.27 13.30 -9.78
N GLU A 130 -4.75 13.26 -11.03
CA GLU A 130 -5.91 14.05 -11.47
C GLU A 130 -7.18 13.71 -10.67
N TYR A 131 -7.33 12.45 -10.27
CA TYR A 131 -8.43 12.04 -9.39
C TYR A 131 -8.36 12.71 -8.02
N TYR A 132 -7.16 12.77 -7.41
CA TYR A 132 -6.97 13.51 -6.15
C TYR A 132 -7.23 15.01 -6.32
N GLU A 133 -6.76 15.64 -7.40
CA GLU A 133 -7.01 17.06 -7.66
C GLU A 133 -8.51 17.36 -7.76
N ARG A 134 -9.29 16.49 -8.40
CA ARG A 134 -10.74 16.64 -8.44
C ARG A 134 -11.38 16.45 -7.07
N LEU A 135 -10.92 15.49 -6.25
CA LEU A 135 -11.43 15.31 -4.89
C LEU A 135 -11.14 16.54 -4.02
N LEU A 136 -9.99 17.18 -4.23
CA LEU A 136 -9.57 18.39 -3.52
C LEU A 136 -10.26 19.67 -4.00
N GLY A 137 -10.96 19.64 -5.14
CA GLY A 137 -11.41 20.83 -5.89
C GLY A 137 -11.84 22.00 -5.02
N ASP A 138 -12.88 21.80 -4.20
CA ASP A 138 -13.47 22.85 -3.36
C ASP A 138 -13.13 22.67 -1.86
N ILE A 139 -12.17 21.79 -1.53
CA ILE A 139 -11.79 21.54 -0.15
C ILE A 139 -10.83 22.63 0.32
N THR A 140 -11.26 23.41 1.31
CA THR A 140 -10.38 24.28 2.09
C THR A 140 -9.51 23.43 3.01
N LEU A 141 -8.19 23.46 2.80
CA LEU A 141 -7.21 22.81 3.67
C LEU A 141 -6.59 23.84 4.62
N PHE A 142 -6.28 23.40 5.84
CA PHE A 142 -5.63 24.22 6.87
C PHE A 142 -6.35 25.54 7.14
N ASP A 143 -7.69 25.51 7.25
CA ASP A 143 -8.55 26.68 7.47
C ASP A 143 -8.34 27.84 6.48
N GLY A 144 -7.80 27.54 5.29
CA GLY A 144 -7.50 28.51 4.23
C GLY A 144 -6.07 29.04 4.27
N ASP A 145 -5.31 28.74 5.32
CA ASP A 145 -3.90 29.13 5.44
C ASP A 145 -2.99 28.26 4.57
N ILE A 146 -1.86 28.87 4.20
CA ILE A 146 -0.78 28.20 3.48
C ILE A 146 0.37 27.96 4.47
N PRO A 147 0.79 26.71 4.69
CA PRO A 147 1.91 26.42 5.58
C PRO A 147 3.15 27.25 5.20
N PRO A 148 3.83 27.95 6.14
CA PRO A 148 4.86 28.93 5.79
C PRO A 148 6.06 28.35 5.01
N PHE A 149 6.34 27.05 5.15
CA PHE A 149 7.39 26.37 4.39
C PHE A 149 7.11 26.28 2.88
N VAL A 150 5.87 26.52 2.44
CA VAL A 150 5.50 26.53 1.02
C VAL A 150 6.06 27.76 0.32
N THR A 151 6.12 28.90 1.02
CA THR A 151 6.55 30.20 0.46
C THR A 151 7.95 30.60 0.91
N SER A 152 8.44 30.06 2.03
CA SER A 152 9.72 30.44 2.63
C SER A 152 10.50 29.22 3.11
N LYS A 153 11.84 29.35 3.18
CA LYS A 153 12.69 28.32 3.78
C LYS A 153 12.60 28.44 5.31
N LEU A 154 12.36 27.33 5.99
CA LEU A 154 12.34 27.24 7.45
C LEU A 154 13.43 26.28 7.96
N SER A 155 13.91 26.52 9.17
CA SER A 155 14.60 25.54 10.00
C SER A 155 13.59 24.57 10.64
N TYR A 156 14.10 23.46 11.17
CA TYR A 156 13.24 22.48 11.85
C TYR A 156 12.71 23.04 13.17
N GLU A 157 13.53 23.82 13.88
CA GLU A 157 13.18 24.47 15.14
C GLU A 157 12.05 25.48 14.96
N GLU A 158 12.09 26.30 13.90
CA GLU A 158 11.01 27.22 13.54
C GLU A 158 9.71 26.46 13.23
N TRP A 159 9.80 25.38 12.44
CA TRP A 159 8.63 24.58 12.12
C TRP A 159 7.96 23.96 13.36
N ILE A 160 8.76 23.46 14.30
CA ILE A 160 8.24 22.91 15.56
C ILE A 160 7.55 24.00 16.40
N LYS A 161 8.11 25.21 16.46
CA LYS A 161 7.47 26.33 17.17
C LYS A 161 6.12 26.69 16.55
N ILE A 162 6.04 26.79 15.21
CA ILE A 162 4.79 27.04 14.48
C ILE A 162 3.76 25.93 14.77
N LYS A 163 4.19 24.66 14.70
CA LYS A 163 3.32 23.51 14.99
C LYS A 163 2.83 23.46 16.44
N ALA A 164 3.59 24.02 17.39
CA ALA A 164 3.19 24.09 18.79
C ALA A 164 2.23 25.26 19.08
N SER A 165 2.27 26.33 18.27
CA SER A 165 1.45 27.53 18.48
C SER A 165 0.07 27.48 17.81
N THR A 166 -0.19 26.50 16.93
CA THR A 166 -1.48 26.36 16.25
C THR A 166 -1.78 24.91 15.84
N SER A 167 -3.06 24.54 15.86
CA SER A 167 -3.57 23.28 15.32
C SER A 167 -3.94 23.34 13.84
N ILE A 168 -3.92 24.53 13.21
CA ILE A 168 -4.31 24.73 11.80
C ILE A 168 -3.54 23.80 10.86
N PHE A 169 -2.27 23.52 11.18
CA PHE A 169 -1.38 22.66 10.38
C PHE A 169 -1.34 21.19 10.84
N ASP A 170 -2.30 20.73 11.63
CA ASP A 170 -2.49 19.32 11.96
C ASP A 170 -2.97 18.51 10.75
N ASP A 171 -3.04 17.19 10.91
CA ASP A 171 -3.56 16.31 9.88
C ASP A 171 -5.04 16.64 9.62
N CYS A 172 -5.38 16.98 8.37
CA CYS A 172 -6.76 17.16 7.96
C CYS A 172 -7.35 15.83 7.47
N TYR A 173 -8.62 15.58 7.78
CA TYR A 173 -9.34 14.39 7.33
C TYR A 173 -10.60 14.81 6.57
N VAL A 174 -10.82 14.22 5.40
CA VAL A 174 -12.00 14.53 4.58
C VAL A 174 -12.67 13.25 4.14
N ASP A 175 -13.96 13.15 4.40
CA ASP A 175 -14.75 12.01 3.97
C ASP A 175 -14.83 11.92 2.44
N ILE A 176 -14.71 10.70 1.92
CA ILE A 176 -14.77 10.44 0.48
C ILE A 176 -15.61 9.22 0.17
N PRO A 177 -16.09 9.06 -1.07
CA PRO A 177 -16.86 7.89 -1.47
C PRO A 177 -16.14 6.57 -1.17
N SER A 178 -16.89 5.54 -0.80
CA SER A 178 -16.41 4.20 -0.43
C SER A 178 -15.74 3.40 -1.56
N ASN A 179 -15.51 4.03 -2.72
CA ASN A 179 -14.89 3.41 -3.89
C ASN A 179 -13.59 4.11 -4.34
N VAL A 180 -13.11 5.14 -3.64
CA VAL A 180 -11.95 5.93 -4.07
C VAL A 180 -10.67 5.09 -4.09
N ILE A 181 -10.32 4.42 -3.00
CA ILE A 181 -9.13 3.55 -2.91
C ILE A 181 -9.09 2.55 -4.07
N ARG A 182 -10.23 1.90 -4.34
CA ARG A 182 -10.36 0.94 -5.43
C ARG A 182 -10.11 1.57 -6.80
N LYS A 183 -10.66 2.76 -7.05
CA LYS A 183 -10.42 3.51 -8.30
C LYS A 183 -8.94 3.89 -8.44
N LEU A 184 -8.31 4.34 -7.37
CA LEU A 184 -6.89 4.70 -7.36
C LEU A 184 -6.01 3.50 -7.74
N TYR A 185 -6.21 2.35 -7.10
CA TYR A 185 -5.47 1.13 -7.45
C TYR A 185 -5.81 0.58 -8.84
N LYS A 186 -7.05 0.78 -9.32
CA LYS A 186 -7.40 0.50 -10.72
C LYS A 186 -6.63 1.41 -11.69
N PHE A 187 -6.41 2.68 -11.37
CA PHE A 187 -5.56 3.56 -12.19
C PHE A 187 -4.11 3.13 -12.19
N LYS A 188 -3.63 2.52 -11.09
CA LYS A 188 -2.32 1.86 -11.04
C LYS A 188 -2.26 0.61 -11.93
N GLY A 189 -3.41 0.01 -12.24
CA GLY A 189 -3.52 -1.19 -13.07
C GLY A 189 -3.81 -2.46 -12.28
N CYS A 190 -3.88 -2.37 -10.95
CA CYS A 190 -4.14 -3.53 -10.08
C CYS A 190 -5.53 -4.11 -10.35
N LYS A 191 -5.61 -5.45 -10.36
CA LYS A 191 -6.85 -6.22 -10.50
C LYS A 191 -7.42 -6.61 -9.13
N TYR A 192 -6.52 -6.94 -8.21
CA TYR A 192 -6.84 -7.36 -6.85
C TYR A 192 -6.07 -6.55 -5.81
N ILE A 193 -6.54 -6.63 -4.58
CA ILE A 193 -5.83 -6.17 -3.39
C ILE A 193 -5.90 -7.26 -2.32
N GLN A 194 -4.75 -7.63 -1.77
CA GLN A 194 -4.61 -8.53 -0.63
C GLN A 194 -4.40 -7.68 0.62
N ILE A 195 -5.20 -7.91 1.65
CA ILE A 195 -5.15 -7.15 2.91
C ILE A 195 -4.92 -8.13 4.07
N SER A 196 -3.88 -7.88 4.87
CA SER A 196 -3.60 -8.72 6.06
C SER A 196 -4.83 -8.82 6.95
N ASP A 197 -5.08 -10.01 7.50
CA ASP A 197 -6.20 -10.29 8.41
C ASP A 197 -7.61 -10.15 7.78
N LYS A 198 -7.68 -9.78 6.49
CA LYS A 198 -8.94 -9.50 5.77
C LYS A 198 -9.11 -10.32 4.50
N GLY A 199 -8.02 -10.70 3.84
CA GLY A 199 -8.02 -11.56 2.66
C GLY A 199 -7.96 -10.82 1.33
N LEU A 200 -8.35 -11.50 0.26
CA LEU A 200 -8.24 -11.05 -1.13
C LEU A 200 -9.55 -10.41 -1.63
N TYR A 201 -9.45 -9.31 -2.36
CA TYR A 201 -10.60 -8.59 -2.93
C TYR A 201 -10.34 -8.17 -4.37
N HIS A 202 -11.40 -8.14 -5.19
CA HIS A 202 -11.29 -7.59 -6.55
C HIS A 202 -11.53 -6.08 -6.59
N LEU A 203 -10.81 -5.39 -7.49
CA LEU A 203 -10.87 -3.93 -7.66
C LEU A 203 -11.84 -3.49 -8.77
N SER A 204 -12.24 -4.38 -9.68
CA SER A 204 -13.26 -4.05 -10.70
C SER A 204 -14.11 -5.26 -11.03
N LYS A 205 -13.53 -6.22 -11.75
CA LYS A 205 -14.10 -7.53 -12.03
C LYS A 205 -13.21 -8.58 -11.37
N ASP A 206 -13.79 -9.68 -10.94
CA ASP A 206 -13.04 -10.85 -10.51
C ASP A 206 -12.57 -11.62 -11.77
N VAL A 207 -11.47 -11.14 -12.37
CA VAL A 207 -10.99 -11.61 -13.68
C VAL A 207 -10.44 -13.04 -13.67
N CYS A 208 -10.08 -13.55 -12.49
CA CYS A 208 -9.62 -14.90 -12.25
C CYS A 208 -10.72 -15.83 -11.73
N ASP A 209 -11.95 -15.31 -11.55
CA ASP A 209 -13.07 -16.05 -10.97
C ASP A 209 -12.72 -16.72 -9.63
N PHE A 210 -12.00 -15.98 -8.77
CA PHE A 210 -11.61 -16.48 -7.46
C PHE A 210 -12.78 -16.58 -6.47
N GLY A 211 -13.93 -16.00 -6.79
CA GLY A 211 -15.08 -15.93 -5.89
C GLY A 211 -14.83 -14.99 -4.72
N VAL A 212 -14.02 -13.94 -4.91
CA VAL A 212 -13.68 -12.97 -3.87
C VAL A 212 -14.65 -11.78 -3.88
N PRO A 213 -14.89 -11.12 -2.73
CA PRO A 213 -15.72 -9.92 -2.69
C PRO A 213 -15.03 -8.72 -3.34
N LYS A 214 -15.85 -7.73 -3.69
CA LYS A 214 -15.40 -6.43 -4.18
C LYS A 214 -14.86 -5.60 -3.02
N PHE A 215 -13.74 -4.91 -3.22
CA PHE A 215 -13.22 -3.99 -2.20
C PHE A 215 -14.13 -2.75 -2.06
N VAL A 216 -14.86 -2.67 -0.95
CA VAL A 216 -15.73 -1.53 -0.60
C VAL A 216 -15.69 -1.34 0.91
N CYS A 217 -15.38 -0.13 1.36
CA CYS A 217 -15.44 0.28 2.77
C CYS A 217 -15.55 1.80 2.86
N GLU A 218 -16.02 2.33 3.98
CA GLU A 218 -15.98 3.76 4.23
C GLU A 218 -14.54 4.29 4.22
N GLN A 219 -14.35 5.45 3.60
CA GLN A 219 -13.03 6.00 3.31
C GLN A 219 -12.95 7.48 3.67
N ARG A 220 -11.72 7.91 3.92
CA ARG A 220 -11.37 9.32 4.08
C ARG A 220 -10.03 9.61 3.42
N LEU A 221 -9.84 10.84 2.99
CA LEU A 221 -8.52 11.40 2.72
C LEU A 221 -7.87 11.76 4.05
N ARG A 222 -6.56 11.60 4.09
CA ARG A 222 -5.69 12.20 5.10
C ARG A 222 -4.76 13.15 4.37
N ILE A 223 -4.79 14.42 4.77
CA ILE A 223 -3.87 15.43 4.31
C ILE A 223 -2.92 15.74 5.47
N ARG A 224 -1.62 15.62 5.22
CA ARG A 224 -0.60 15.73 6.27
C ARG A 224 0.63 16.46 5.77
N ILE A 225 1.20 17.29 6.64
CA ILE A 225 2.55 17.82 6.47
C ILE A 225 3.56 16.79 7.00
N LYS A 226 4.48 16.33 6.14
CA LYS A 226 5.52 15.36 6.47
C LYS A 226 6.89 16.04 6.51
N VAL A 227 7.64 15.76 7.58
CA VAL A 227 9.06 16.09 7.70
C VAL A 227 9.86 14.91 7.16
N HIS A 228 10.62 15.14 6.08
CA HIS A 228 11.50 14.13 5.46
C HIS A 228 12.92 14.19 6.01
N SER A 229 13.38 15.37 6.43
CA SER A 229 14.71 15.58 6.98
C SER A 229 14.65 16.70 8.01
N LYS A 230 15.10 16.41 9.23
CA LYS A 230 15.26 17.41 10.29
C LYS A 230 16.43 18.35 9.99
N LYS A 231 17.55 17.81 9.49
CA LYS A 231 18.79 18.57 9.19
C LYS A 231 18.57 19.68 8.16
N THR A 232 17.79 19.40 7.12
CA THR A 232 17.54 20.36 6.03
C THR A 232 16.12 20.94 6.07
N CYS A 233 15.32 20.59 7.09
CA CYS A 233 13.90 20.91 7.20
C CYS A 233 13.13 20.67 5.88
N SER A 234 13.33 19.49 5.29
CA SER A 234 12.62 19.14 4.06
C SER A 234 11.19 18.72 4.42
N LEU A 235 10.22 19.55 4.02
CA LEU A 235 8.80 19.40 4.31
C LEU A 235 8.00 19.17 3.03
N SER A 236 6.89 18.47 3.12
CA SER A 236 5.91 18.39 2.03
C SER A 236 4.50 18.21 2.56
N VAL A 237 3.51 18.69 1.83
CA VAL A 237 2.11 18.28 2.05
C VAL A 237 1.84 17.01 1.25
N THR A 238 1.22 16.03 1.90
CA THR A 238 0.86 14.74 1.30
C THR A 238 -0.61 14.46 1.48
N ILE A 239 -1.22 13.85 0.47
CA ILE A 239 -2.58 13.31 0.50
C ILE A 239 -2.50 11.79 0.35
N SER A 240 -3.25 11.06 1.16
CA SER A 240 -3.44 9.61 1.03
C SER A 240 -4.92 9.29 1.23
N ALA A 241 -5.41 8.25 0.56
CA ALA A 241 -6.69 7.66 0.90
C ALA A 241 -6.46 6.60 1.99
N GLN A 242 -7.43 6.42 2.87
CA GLN A 242 -7.42 5.34 3.86
C GLN A 242 -8.84 4.89 4.18
N PRO A 243 -9.04 3.60 4.54
CA PRO A 243 -10.26 3.16 5.19
C PRO A 243 -10.49 3.99 6.46
N LYS A 244 -11.73 4.40 6.74
CA LYS A 244 -12.07 5.02 8.03
C LYS A 244 -11.89 4.02 9.15
N ASN A 245 -12.47 2.84 8.94
CA ASN A 245 -12.36 1.71 9.83
C ASN A 245 -12.20 0.42 9.00
N ILE A 246 -11.00 -0.15 9.03
CA ILE A 246 -10.73 -1.38 8.29
C ILE A 246 -11.46 -2.59 8.88
N THR A 247 -11.87 -2.54 10.17
CA THR A 247 -12.56 -3.67 10.79
C THR A 247 -13.90 -3.96 10.13
N ASP A 248 -14.53 -2.92 9.58
CA ASP A 248 -15.86 -2.99 8.97
C ASP A 248 -15.82 -3.53 7.54
N LEU A 249 -14.61 -3.71 6.97
CA LEU A 249 -14.45 -4.45 5.72
C LEU A 249 -14.80 -5.93 5.96
N PRO A 250 -15.83 -6.48 5.27
CA PRO A 250 -16.22 -7.87 5.41
C PRO A 250 -15.06 -8.80 5.06
N LEU A 251 -14.85 -9.86 5.83
CA LEU A 251 -13.79 -10.83 5.55
C LEU A 251 -13.98 -11.49 4.20
N SER A 252 -12.90 -11.60 3.43
CA SER A 252 -12.89 -12.42 2.23
C SER A 252 -12.79 -13.90 2.62
N PRO A 253 -13.53 -14.79 1.95
CA PRO A 253 -13.38 -16.24 2.17
C PRO A 253 -11.97 -16.72 1.80
N TYR A 254 -11.27 -16.00 0.92
CA TYR A 254 -9.96 -16.39 0.41
C TYR A 254 -8.86 -15.38 0.74
N SER A 255 -7.63 -15.88 0.81
CA SER A 255 -6.44 -15.10 1.13
C SER A 255 -5.21 -15.68 0.43
N LEU A 256 -4.31 -14.81 -0.04
CA LEU A 256 -3.04 -15.22 -0.65
C LEU A 256 -1.87 -15.31 0.35
N ASP A 257 -2.12 -15.00 1.63
CA ASP A 257 -1.15 -15.14 2.72
C ASP A 257 -1.36 -16.39 3.58
N ASP A 258 -2.29 -17.27 3.20
CA ASP A 258 -2.60 -18.52 3.91
C ASP A 258 -2.86 -19.65 2.91
N PRO A 259 -2.01 -20.70 2.87
CA PRO A 259 -2.18 -21.85 1.96
C PRO A 259 -3.53 -22.56 2.10
N ASN A 260 -4.16 -22.51 3.29
CA ASN A 260 -5.44 -23.17 3.55
C ASN A 260 -6.65 -22.33 3.14
N ARG A 261 -6.43 -21.07 2.77
CA ARG A 261 -7.48 -20.13 2.33
C ARG A 261 -7.27 -19.67 0.90
N LEU A 262 -6.50 -20.38 0.09
CA LEU A 262 -6.39 -20.07 -1.33
C LEU A 262 -7.76 -20.23 -2.04
N PRO A 263 -8.05 -19.42 -3.07
CA PRO A 263 -9.18 -19.65 -3.97
C PRO A 263 -9.24 -21.11 -4.45
N LYS A 264 -10.45 -21.68 -4.58
CA LYS A 264 -10.64 -23.12 -4.88
C LYS A 264 -10.00 -23.58 -6.20
N CYS A 265 -9.84 -22.67 -7.16
CA CYS A 265 -9.17 -22.94 -8.43
C CYS A 265 -7.63 -22.91 -8.32
N LEU A 266 -7.09 -22.75 -7.12
CA LEU A 266 -5.66 -22.73 -6.81
C LEU A 266 -5.31 -23.83 -5.80
N ARG A 267 -4.09 -24.37 -5.93
CA ARG A 267 -3.55 -25.40 -5.05
C ARG A 267 -2.12 -25.04 -4.65
N TYR A 268 -1.86 -25.07 -3.35
CA TYR A 268 -0.49 -24.97 -2.82
C TYR A 268 0.24 -26.31 -2.97
N ILE A 269 1.50 -26.27 -3.40
CA ILE A 269 2.33 -27.47 -3.62
C ILE A 269 3.65 -27.45 -2.83
N GLY A 270 3.74 -26.58 -1.82
CA GLY A 270 4.98 -26.20 -1.14
C GLY A 270 5.26 -26.82 0.21
#